data_AF-A0AAD7F0H9-F1
#
_entry.id   AF-A0AAD7F0H9-F1
#
_cell.length_a   1.000
_cell.length_b   1.000
_cell.length_c   1.000
_cell.angle_alpha   90.00
_cell.angle_beta   90.00
_cell.angle_gamma   90.00
#
_symmetry.space_group_name_H-M   'P 1'
#
loop_
_entity.id
_entity.type
_entity.pdbx_description
1 polymer ?
#
loop_
_entity_poly.entity_id
_entity_poly.type
_entity_poly.pdbx_seq_one_letter_code
_entity_poly.pdbx_strand_id
1 'polypeptide(L)' 'GSVPFYRLYNPASQDTFYIISESERLEFIGSRGYQDVEIAGYLLPLYNTQCS' A
#
# COMPACT_ATOMS: atom_id res chain seq x y z
N GLY A 1 13.97 10.71 1.83
CA GLY A 1 13.61 9.28 1.89
C GLY A 1 12.34 9.07 1.10
N SER A 2 12.18 7.93 0.46
CA SER A 2 10.96 7.56 -0.27
C SER A 2 10.18 6.51 0.50
N VAL A 3 8.84 6.51 0.39
CA VAL A 3 7.96 5.55 1.07
C VAL A 3 7.44 4.54 0.05
N PRO A 4 7.53 3.21 0.28
CA PRO A 4 7.00 2.22 -0.64
C PRO A 4 5.47 2.29 -0.72
N PHE A 5 4.95 2.10 -1.93
CA PHE A 5 3.53 2.06 -2.24
C PHE A 5 3.21 0.68 -2.81
N TYR A 6 2.37 -0.06 -2.09
CA TYR A 6 2.06 -1.46 -2.37
C TYR A 6 0.75 -1.59 -3.14
N ARG A 7 0.69 -2.59 -4.03
CA ARG A 7 -0.56 -3.01 -4.68
C ARG A 7 -0.93 -4.40 -4.21
N LEU A 8 -2.11 -4.50 -3.62
CA LEU A 8 -2.73 -5.75 -3.21
C LEU A 8 -3.85 -6.12 -4.16
N TYR A 9 -4.00 -7.41 -4.43
CA TYR A 9 -5.06 -7.94 -5.27
C TYR A 9 -5.77 -9.09 -4.57
N ASN A 10 -7.10 -9.07 -4.59
CA ASN A 10 -7.91 -10.18 -4.14
C ASN A 10 -8.55 -10.87 -5.34
N PRO A 11 -8.13 -12.09 -5.72
CA PRO A 11 -8.68 -12.78 -6.88
C PRO A 11 -10.13 -13.23 -6.69
N ALA A 12 -10.59 -13.41 -5.44
CA ALA A 12 -11.96 -13.84 -5.15
C ALA A 12 -12.98 -12.71 -5.40
N SER A 13 -12.64 -11.49 -5.00
CA SER A 13 -13.47 -10.30 -5.26
C SER A 13 -13.09 -9.55 -6.54
N GLN A 14 -11.97 -9.91 -7.19
CA GLN A 14 -11.34 -9.17 -8.28
C GLN A 14 -11.03 -7.71 -7.91
N ASP A 15 -10.77 -7.45 -6.62
CA ASP A 15 -10.52 -6.11 -6.11
C ASP A 15 -9.03 -5.79 -6.06
N THR A 16 -8.69 -4.54 -6.38
CA THR A 16 -7.33 -4.02 -6.32
C THR A 16 -7.26 -2.88 -5.31
N PHE A 17 -6.43 -3.05 -4.29
CA PHE A 17 -6.27 -2.11 -3.20
C PHE A 17 -4.84 -1.58 -3.14
N TYR A 18 -4.69 -0.30 -2.83
CA TYR A 18 -3.40 0.37 -2.77
C TYR A 18 -3.12 0.90 -1.36
N ILE A 19 -1.93 0.64 -0.84
CA ILE A 19 -1.60 0.92 0.55
C ILE A 19 -0.12 1.29 0.74
N ILE A 20 0.19 2.10 1.76
CA ILE A 20 1.57 2.50 2.12
C ILE A 20 2.04 1.89 3.46
N SER A 21 1.10 1.45 4.30
CA SER A 21 1.37 0.87 5.61
C SER A 21 1.79 -0.60 5.46
N GLU A 22 3.03 -0.91 5.86
CA GLU A 22 3.54 -2.29 5.82
C GLU A 22 2.78 -3.21 6.79
N SER A 23 2.48 -2.72 7.99
CA SER A 23 1.73 -3.48 9.00
C SER A 23 0.32 -3.84 8.54
N GLU A 24 -0.41 -2.88 7.97
CA GLU A 24 -1.74 -3.17 7.40
C GLU A 24 -1.62 -4.08 6.18
N ARG A 25 -0.63 -3.87 5.30
CA ARG A 25 -0.38 -4.79 4.19
C ARG A 25 -0.26 -6.24 4.67
N LEU A 26 0.50 -6.49 5.73
CA LEU A 26 0.65 -7.83 6.31
C LEU A 26 -0.66 -8.38 6.89
N GLU A 27 -1.49 -7.55 7.52
CA GLU A 27 -2.83 -7.95 7.99
C GLU A 27 -3.72 -8.39 6.82
N PHE A 28 -3.76 -7.60 5.74
CA PHE A 28 -4.59 -7.89 4.57
C PHE A 28 -4.18 -9.18 3.87
N ILE A 29 -2.86 -9.44 3.78
CA ILE A 29 -2.33 -10.68 3.22
C ILE A 29 -2.64 -11.86 4.13
N GLY A 30 -2.40 -11.73 5.44
CA GLY A 30 -2.52 -12.84 6.39
C GLY A 30 -3.97 -13.22 6.74
N SER A 31 -4.91 -12.28 6.65
CA SER A 31 -6.28 -12.48 7.16
C SER A 31 -7.41 -12.16 6.17
N ARG A 32 -7.15 -11.35 5.13
CA ARG A 32 -8.21 -10.85 4.23
C ARG A 32 -8.17 -11.43 2.83
N GLY A 33 -7.28 -12.40 2.57
CA GLY A 33 -7.19 -13.10 1.28
C GLY A 33 -6.61 -12.25 0.15
N TYR A 34 -5.96 -11.14 0.48
CA TYR A 34 -5.23 -10.35 -0.51
C TYR A 34 -3.87 -10.96 -0.79
N GLN A 35 -3.42 -10.82 -2.02
CA GLN A 35 -2.10 -11.23 -2.47
C GLN A 35 -1.28 -9.98 -2.73
N ASP A 36 -0.01 -10.02 -2.36
CA ASP A 36 0.91 -8.97 -2.75
C ASP A 36 1.26 -9.13 -4.23
N VAL A 37 0.98 -8.08 -5.00
CA VAL A 37 1.25 -8.03 -6.44
C VAL A 37 2.35 -7.02 -6.76
N GLU A 38 3.26 -6.81 -5.81
CA GLU A 38 4.48 -5.98 -5.90
C GLU A 38 4.32 -4.53 -5.42
N ILE A 39 5.47 -3.85 -5.35
CA ILE A 39 5.57 -2.41 -5.09
C ILE A 39 5.12 -1.68 -6.37
N ALA A 40 3.96 -1.02 -6.29
CA ALA A 40 3.43 -0.19 -7.36
C ALA A 40 4.25 1.08 -7.60
N GLY A 41 4.99 1.53 -6.60
CA GLY A 41 5.92 2.65 -6.73
C GLY A 41 6.48 3.13 -5.40
N TYR A 42 7.14 4.28 -5.44
CA TYR A 42 7.66 4.95 -4.26
C TYR A 42 7.13 6.38 -4.21
N LEU A 43 6.49 6.73 -3.11
CA LEU A 43 6.02 8.09 -2.86
C LEU A 43 7.17 8.94 -2.34
N LEU A 44 7.33 10.12 -2.92
CA LEU A 44 8.23 11.14 -2.43
C LEU A 44 7.45 12.01 -1.44
N PRO A 45 7.83 12.03 -0.15
CA PRO A 45 7.24 12.96 0.78
C PRO A 45 7.61 14.37 0.34
N LEU A 46 6.62 15.10 -0.15
CA LEU A 46 6.76 16.53 -0.35
C LEU A 46 6.65 17.15 1.03
N TYR A 47 7.63 17.97 1.40
CA TYR A 47 7.52 18.79 2.59
C TYR A 47 6.35 19.76 2.36
N ASN A 48 5.19 19.46 2.96
CA ASN A 48 4.16 20.47 3.12
C ASN A 48 4.72 21.49 4.11
N THR A 49 5.15 22.64 3.62
CA THR A 49 5.16 23.86 4.42
C THR A 49 3.71 24.09 4.86
N GLN A 50 3.36 23.57 6.03
CA GLN A 50 2.20 24.06 6.76
C GLN A 50 2.56 25.52 7.08
N CYS A 51 1.93 26.47 6.39
CA CYS A 51 1.94 27.84 6.86
C CYS A 51 1.33 27.82 8.27
N SER A 52 2.12 28.33 9.22
CA SER A 52 1.78 28.52 10.63
C SER A 52 0.49 29.28 10.83
#